data_AF-A0A2H9R8S2-F1
#
_entry.id   AF-A0A2H9R8S2-F1
#
_cell.length_a   1.000
_cell.length_b   1.000
_cell.length_c   1.000
_cell.angle_alpha   90.00
_cell.angle_beta   90.00
_cell.angle_gamma   90.00
#
_symmetry.space_group_name_H-M   'P 1'
#
loop_
_entity.id
_entity.type
_entity.pdbx_description
1 polymer ?
#
loop_
_entity_poly.entity_id
_entity_poly.type
_entity_poly.pdbx_seq_one_letter_code
_entity_poly.pdbx_strand_id
1 'polypeptide(L)'
;MNETEFRILDILSKEIGNPMSINKLTEKIKQTHGTAYYTNIHAETQRLAEQKTLRLEKSGKSLIAELNFENYLLIDLLAELELIRKHRFLEKRPEFQMIMLELNTYIKDISIIKSIAIIEPEKNAKLNRIELLFILRKTEDKKQLSDLENIMQSLQQIHTIRIDSLFLSDEKFIELLKSEEANTAKEILSNKIILFHPQTFWMEIREAIEKGTRIKIEHETNPNKISEEDTAYNLARFGYKEIGTKITHGKQIGIEYLITSLLLKGTARRIEAIPIIIAKNENKINYNLLLFLSKKYKIFSELYGILKAVNQIKPMKTLMKLLKGDIAKGQKNIKYNLDEMEKKMRLYNVFE
;
A
#
# COMPACT_ATOMS: atom_id res chain seq x y z
N MET A 1 17.39 -15.35 -16.75
CA MET A 1 17.55 -13.90 -16.99
C MET A 1 19.01 -13.47 -16.87
N ASN A 2 19.56 -12.67 -17.79
CA ASN A 2 20.92 -12.11 -17.63
C ASN A 2 20.92 -10.85 -16.73
N GLU A 3 22.09 -10.39 -16.26
CA GLU A 3 22.16 -9.28 -15.31
C GLU A 3 21.70 -7.93 -15.90
N THR A 4 21.91 -7.67 -17.19
CA THR A 4 21.46 -6.41 -17.82
C THR A 4 19.94 -6.42 -18.00
N GLU A 5 19.39 -7.54 -18.46
CA GLU A 5 17.95 -7.80 -18.54
C GLU A 5 17.28 -7.63 -17.17
N PHE A 6 17.86 -8.25 -16.13
CA PHE A 6 17.39 -8.10 -14.75
C PHE A 6 17.31 -6.63 -14.35
N ARG A 7 18.37 -5.85 -14.57
CA ARG A 7 18.40 -4.42 -14.17
C ARG A 7 17.37 -3.59 -14.93
N ILE A 8 17.17 -3.86 -16.22
CA ILE A 8 16.16 -3.18 -17.03
C ILE A 8 14.75 -3.47 -16.49
N LEU A 9 14.41 -4.74 -16.31
CA LEU A 9 13.10 -5.16 -15.80
C LEU A 9 12.91 -4.74 -14.33
N ASP A 10 13.97 -4.71 -13.53
CA ASP A 10 13.96 -4.25 -12.14
C ASP A 10 13.50 -2.79 -12.06
N ILE A 11 14.10 -1.90 -12.86
CA ILE A 11 13.72 -0.48 -12.88
C ILE A 11 12.33 -0.29 -13.49
N LEU A 12 12.04 -0.90 -14.63
CA LEU A 12 10.75 -0.70 -15.30
C LEU A 12 9.57 -1.26 -14.47
N SER A 13 9.75 -2.36 -13.74
CA SER A 13 8.71 -2.91 -12.84
C SER A 13 8.47 -2.07 -11.58
N LYS A 14 9.44 -1.25 -11.16
CA LYS A 14 9.29 -0.27 -10.07
C LYS A 14 8.71 1.07 -10.55
N GLU A 15 8.60 1.24 -11.86
CA GLU A 15 8.19 2.49 -12.55
C GLU A 15 7.05 2.22 -13.55
N ILE A 16 6.21 1.24 -13.25
CA ILE A 16 5.05 0.87 -14.06
C ILE A 16 4.15 2.08 -14.29
N GLY A 17 3.71 2.25 -15.53
CA GLY A 17 2.91 3.39 -15.96
C GLY A 17 3.70 4.70 -16.13
N ASN A 18 5.02 4.68 -15.90
CA ASN A 18 5.93 5.79 -16.15
C ASN A 18 6.97 5.41 -17.23
N PRO A 19 6.60 5.41 -18.52
CA PRO A 19 7.54 5.15 -19.62
C PRO A 19 8.73 6.10 -19.54
N MET A 20 9.92 5.61 -19.90
CA MET A 20 11.14 6.40 -19.78
C MET A 20 12.10 6.20 -20.94
N SER A 21 12.88 7.23 -21.25
CA SER A 21 13.92 7.13 -22.27
C SER A 21 15.03 6.16 -21.84
N ILE A 22 15.71 5.54 -22.80
CA ILE A 22 16.86 4.65 -22.53
C ILE A 22 17.95 5.38 -21.71
N ASN A 23 18.13 6.69 -21.93
CA ASN A 23 19.04 7.52 -21.11
C ASN A 23 18.60 7.56 -19.64
N LYS A 24 17.34 7.90 -19.38
CA LYS A 24 16.78 7.96 -18.02
C LYS A 24 16.77 6.58 -17.35
N LEU A 25 16.50 5.52 -18.12
CA LEU A 25 16.61 4.13 -17.65
C LEU A 25 18.04 3.82 -17.22
N THR A 26 19.03 4.20 -18.04
CA THR A 26 20.46 4.00 -17.74
C THR A 26 20.87 4.74 -16.46
N GLU A 27 20.42 5.98 -16.28
CA GLU A 27 20.66 6.76 -15.06
C GLU A 27 20.05 6.08 -13.83
N LYS A 28 18.79 5.63 -13.91
CA LYS A 28 18.13 4.93 -12.80
C LYS A 28 18.80 3.59 -12.47
N ILE A 29 19.26 2.84 -13.48
CA ILE A 29 20.04 1.61 -13.28
C ILE A 29 21.34 1.93 -12.55
N LYS A 30 22.05 2.99 -12.94
CA LYS A 30 23.29 3.42 -12.28
C LYS A 30 23.04 3.82 -10.82
N GLN A 31 21.98 4.57 -10.56
CA GLN A 31 21.61 5.00 -9.20
C GLN A 31 21.25 3.80 -8.30
N THR A 32 20.55 2.80 -8.85
CA THR A 32 20.02 1.67 -8.07
C THR A 32 21.03 0.52 -7.91
N HIS A 33 21.80 0.22 -8.95
CA HIS A 33 22.72 -0.92 -9.01
C HIS A 33 24.21 -0.50 -9.03
N GLY A 34 24.51 0.80 -8.94
CA GLY A 34 25.85 1.36 -8.89
C GLY A 34 26.55 1.51 -10.25
N THR A 35 26.25 0.63 -11.21
CA THR A 35 26.89 0.62 -12.55
C THR A 35 25.88 0.48 -13.68
N ALA A 36 26.11 1.20 -14.77
CA ALA A 36 25.30 1.14 -15.98
C ALA A 36 26.14 1.53 -17.20
N TYR A 37 26.06 0.72 -18.27
CA TYR A 37 26.70 1.00 -19.54
C TYR A 37 25.63 1.20 -20.60
N TYR A 38 25.55 2.42 -21.13
CA TYR A 38 24.49 2.81 -22.06
C TYR A 38 24.38 1.85 -23.26
N THR A 39 25.51 1.50 -23.89
CA THR A 39 25.53 0.62 -25.07
C THR A 39 24.91 -0.75 -24.77
N ASN A 40 25.23 -1.35 -23.62
CA ASN A 40 24.68 -2.64 -23.22
C ASN A 40 23.18 -2.52 -22.92
N ILE A 41 22.77 -1.47 -22.21
CA ILE A 41 21.36 -1.23 -21.88
C ILE A 41 20.55 -0.97 -23.14
N HIS A 42 21.08 -0.22 -24.09
CA HIS A 42 20.44 0.06 -25.37
C HIS A 42 20.25 -1.21 -26.19
N ALA A 43 21.31 -1.99 -26.40
CA ALA A 43 21.25 -3.25 -27.14
C ALA A 43 20.26 -4.24 -26.50
N GLU A 44 20.31 -4.39 -25.17
CA GLU A 44 19.43 -5.28 -24.44
C GLU A 44 17.97 -4.81 -24.47
N THR A 45 17.74 -3.50 -24.38
CA THR A 45 16.40 -2.91 -24.52
C THR A 45 15.81 -3.17 -25.91
N GLN A 46 16.62 -3.07 -26.97
CA GLN A 46 16.20 -3.42 -28.33
C GLN A 46 15.86 -4.91 -28.46
N ARG A 47 16.72 -5.80 -27.94
CA ARG A 47 16.49 -7.25 -27.91
C ARG A 47 15.16 -7.59 -27.21
N LEU A 48 14.89 -6.98 -26.05
CA LEU A 48 13.65 -7.18 -25.31
C LEU A 48 12.42 -6.64 -26.05
N ALA A 49 12.57 -5.60 -26.87
CA ALA A 49 11.51 -5.09 -27.73
C ALA A 49 11.20 -6.02 -28.90
N GLU A 50 12.23 -6.61 -29.53
CA GLU A 50 12.06 -7.64 -30.57
C GLU A 50 11.30 -8.86 -30.04
N GLN A 51 11.53 -9.21 -28.77
CA GLN A 51 10.81 -10.27 -28.06
C GLN A 51 9.42 -9.86 -27.56
N LYS A 52 9.01 -8.60 -27.82
CA LYS A 52 7.76 -8.00 -27.34
C LYS A 52 7.63 -8.01 -25.82
N THR A 53 8.72 -8.11 -25.07
CA THR A 53 8.74 -7.95 -23.61
C THR A 53 8.60 -6.48 -23.25
N LEU A 54 9.22 -5.61 -24.04
CA LEU A 54 9.09 -4.16 -23.95
C LEU A 54 8.37 -3.61 -25.17
N ARG A 55 7.69 -2.48 -24.99
CA ARG A 55 7.28 -1.61 -26.08
C ARG A 55 8.24 -0.44 -26.16
N LEU A 56 8.67 -0.10 -27.38
CA LEU A 56 9.50 1.07 -27.65
C LEU A 56 8.73 2.05 -28.53
N GLU A 57 8.60 3.27 -28.04
CA GLU A 57 8.01 4.37 -28.79
C GLU A 57 9.04 5.46 -29.06
N LYS A 58 9.03 6.01 -30.27
CA LYS A 58 9.93 7.10 -30.62
C LYS A 58 9.29 8.44 -30.24
N SER A 59 9.93 9.17 -29.34
CA SER A 59 9.56 10.55 -28.99
C SER A 59 10.72 11.48 -29.34
N GLY A 60 10.59 12.19 -30.46
CA GLY A 60 11.68 12.98 -31.03
C GLY A 60 12.90 12.13 -31.37
N LYS A 61 14.03 12.41 -30.70
CA LYS A 61 15.30 11.67 -30.85
C LYS A 61 15.47 10.54 -29.83
N SER A 62 14.52 10.35 -28.91
CA SER A 62 14.61 9.36 -27.84
C SER A 62 13.70 8.17 -28.11
N LEU A 63 14.17 6.99 -27.70
CA LEU A 63 13.34 5.79 -27.58
C LEU A 63 12.84 5.70 -26.13
N ILE A 64 11.53 5.65 -25.97
CA ILE A 64 10.83 5.51 -24.70
C ILE A 64 10.48 4.05 -24.52
N ALA A 65 10.94 3.45 -23.43
CA ALA A 65 10.71 2.07 -23.08
C ALA A 65 9.63 1.93 -22.01
N GLU A 66 8.77 0.95 -22.19
CA GLU A 66 7.76 0.52 -21.23
C GLU A 66 7.58 -1.01 -21.26
N LEU A 67 7.05 -1.58 -20.18
CA LEU A 67 6.70 -3.00 -20.11
C LEU A 67 5.48 -3.29 -21.00
N ASN A 68 5.57 -4.34 -21.81
CA ASN A 68 4.47 -4.73 -22.70
C ASN A 68 3.56 -5.78 -22.04
N PHE A 69 2.55 -5.33 -21.29
CA PHE A 69 1.59 -6.22 -20.62
C PHE A 69 0.64 -6.99 -21.56
N GLU A 70 0.66 -6.70 -22.88
CA GLU A 70 -0.05 -7.52 -23.88
C GLU A 70 0.67 -8.86 -24.13
N ASN A 71 1.96 -8.96 -23.84
CA ASN A 71 2.71 -10.20 -23.95
C ASN A 71 2.54 -11.06 -22.70
N TYR A 72 1.91 -12.23 -22.83
CA TYR A 72 1.72 -13.16 -21.72
C TYR A 72 3.05 -13.56 -21.04
N LEU A 73 4.12 -13.77 -21.82
CA LEU A 73 5.42 -14.22 -21.29
C LEU A 73 6.11 -13.18 -20.39
N LEU A 74 5.71 -11.90 -20.47
CA LEU A 74 6.21 -10.88 -19.55
C LEU A 74 5.88 -11.25 -18.09
N ILE A 75 4.74 -11.88 -17.83
CA ILE A 75 4.31 -12.26 -16.47
C ILE A 75 5.28 -13.27 -15.87
N ASP A 76 5.73 -14.25 -16.65
CA ASP A 76 6.70 -15.25 -16.22
C ASP A 76 8.08 -14.63 -15.95
N LEU A 77 8.51 -13.69 -16.82
CA LEU A 77 9.76 -12.95 -16.61
C LEU A 77 9.71 -12.07 -15.35
N LEU A 78 8.60 -11.39 -15.11
CA LEU A 78 8.41 -10.59 -13.91
C LEU A 78 8.31 -11.48 -12.66
N ALA A 79 7.80 -12.71 -12.78
CA ALA A 79 7.84 -13.68 -11.68
C ALA A 79 9.26 -14.18 -11.39
N GLU A 80 10.05 -14.50 -12.43
CA GLU A 80 11.49 -14.83 -12.29
C GLU A 80 12.26 -13.69 -11.61
N LEU A 81 11.99 -12.44 -12.01
CA LEU A 81 12.56 -11.24 -11.40
C LEU A 81 12.31 -11.20 -9.88
N GLU A 82 11.07 -11.47 -9.44
CA GLU A 82 10.71 -11.48 -8.02
C GLU A 82 11.39 -12.63 -7.25
N LEU A 83 11.59 -13.80 -7.88
CA LEU A 83 12.34 -14.91 -7.28
C LEU A 83 13.81 -14.53 -7.07
N ILE A 84 14.45 -13.88 -8.05
CA ILE A 84 15.82 -13.39 -7.93
C ILE A 84 15.91 -12.33 -6.82
N ARG A 85 14.96 -11.39 -6.75
CA ARG A 85 14.90 -10.37 -5.68
C ARG A 85 14.76 -11.01 -4.30
N LYS A 86 13.84 -11.97 -4.15
CA LYS A 86 13.63 -12.73 -2.91
C LYS A 86 14.90 -13.44 -2.47
N HIS A 87 15.55 -14.15 -3.39
CA HIS A 87 16.79 -14.86 -3.10
C HIS A 87 17.89 -13.90 -2.62
N ARG A 88 18.17 -12.84 -3.39
CA ARG A 88 19.18 -11.82 -3.03
C ARG A 88 18.90 -11.14 -1.69
N PHE A 89 17.63 -10.89 -1.36
CA PHE A 89 17.25 -10.32 -0.06
C PHE A 89 17.53 -11.30 1.08
N LEU A 90 17.09 -12.56 0.95
CA LEU A 90 17.24 -13.57 1.99
C LEU A 90 18.68 -14.03 2.20
N GLU A 91 19.51 -14.03 1.15
CA GLU A 91 20.95 -14.27 1.28
C GLU A 91 21.62 -13.18 2.13
N LYS A 92 21.26 -11.92 1.91
CA LYS A 92 21.78 -10.78 2.68
C LYS A 92 21.18 -10.67 4.08
N ARG A 93 20.02 -11.30 4.31
CA ARG A 93 19.23 -11.20 5.53
C ARG A 93 18.81 -12.58 6.05
N PRO A 94 19.77 -13.40 6.51
CA PRO A 94 19.48 -14.75 7.00
C PRO A 94 18.43 -14.79 8.11
N GLU A 95 18.35 -13.74 8.92
CA GLU A 95 17.37 -13.61 10.01
C GLU A 95 15.91 -13.65 9.52
N PHE A 96 15.64 -13.33 8.25
CA PHE A 96 14.31 -13.42 7.66
C PHE A 96 14.01 -14.82 7.08
N GLN A 97 15.00 -15.69 6.88
CA GLN A 97 14.79 -16.98 6.25
C GLN A 97 13.85 -17.87 7.07
N MET A 98 14.04 -17.93 8.40
CA MET A 98 13.17 -18.72 9.29
C MET A 98 11.74 -18.20 9.31
N ILE A 99 11.56 -16.87 9.39
CA ILE A 99 10.24 -16.24 9.34
C ILE A 99 9.53 -16.59 8.03
N MET A 100 10.23 -16.57 6.90
CA MET A 100 9.65 -16.91 5.60
C MET A 100 9.29 -18.40 5.49
N LEU A 101 10.10 -19.28 6.06
CA LEU A 101 9.84 -20.72 6.09
C LEU A 101 8.58 -21.04 6.91
N GLU A 102 8.46 -20.44 8.09
CA GLU A 102 7.30 -20.60 8.96
C GLU A 102 6.04 -19.98 8.35
N LEU A 103 6.16 -18.77 7.78
CA LEU A 103 5.07 -18.15 7.06
C LEU A 103 4.55 -19.06 5.95
N ASN A 104 5.44 -19.62 5.11
CA ASN A 104 5.07 -20.57 4.07
C ASN A 104 4.35 -21.82 4.64
N THR A 105 4.83 -22.33 5.77
CA THR A 105 4.26 -23.52 6.42
C THR A 105 2.86 -23.24 6.97
N TYR A 106 2.65 -22.10 7.61
CA TYR A 106 1.38 -21.77 8.25
C TYR A 106 0.30 -21.33 7.27
N ILE A 107 0.66 -20.68 6.16
CA ILE A 107 -0.34 -20.20 5.19
C ILE A 107 -0.75 -21.23 4.13
N LYS A 108 -0.12 -22.42 4.10
CA LYS A 108 -0.29 -23.41 3.03
C LYS A 108 -1.75 -23.79 2.75
N ASP A 109 -2.59 -23.79 3.79
CA ASP A 109 -4.01 -24.18 3.72
C ASP A 109 -4.96 -22.97 3.63
N ILE A 110 -4.41 -21.75 3.55
CA ILE A 110 -5.19 -20.50 3.52
C ILE A 110 -5.47 -20.12 2.05
N SER A 111 -6.50 -20.74 1.50
CA SER A 111 -6.89 -20.62 0.07
C SER A 111 -7.26 -19.19 -0.39
N ILE A 112 -7.62 -18.31 0.55
CA ILE A 112 -7.99 -16.92 0.26
C ILE A 112 -6.80 -16.08 -0.19
N ILE A 113 -5.56 -16.50 0.04
CA ILE A 113 -4.39 -15.71 -0.35
C ILE A 113 -4.17 -15.83 -1.86
N LYS A 114 -4.22 -14.70 -2.57
CA LYS A 114 -3.80 -14.62 -3.99
C LYS A 114 -2.29 -14.42 -4.11
N SER A 115 -1.74 -13.49 -3.33
CA SER A 115 -0.32 -13.16 -3.35
C SER A 115 0.07 -12.42 -2.07
N ILE A 116 1.37 -12.45 -1.76
CA ILE A 116 1.95 -11.74 -0.62
C ILE A 116 3.20 -11.00 -1.09
N ALA A 117 3.29 -9.72 -0.76
CA ALA A 117 4.47 -8.90 -0.97
C ALA A 117 5.07 -8.42 0.35
N ILE A 118 6.39 -8.31 0.42
CA ILE A 118 7.07 -7.53 1.45
C ILE A 118 7.30 -6.11 0.93
N ILE A 119 7.01 -5.12 1.77
CA ILE A 119 7.05 -3.70 1.46
C ILE A 119 8.36 -3.11 1.97
N GLU A 120 9.05 -2.32 1.14
CA GLU A 120 10.31 -1.65 1.47
C GLU A 120 11.30 -2.52 2.28
N PRO A 121 11.62 -3.74 1.81
CA PRO A 121 12.26 -4.77 2.64
C PRO A 121 13.59 -4.33 3.25
N GLU A 122 14.44 -3.63 2.49
CA GLU A 122 15.74 -3.17 2.98
C GLU A 122 15.65 -2.08 4.07
N LYS A 123 14.67 -1.19 3.97
CA LYS A 123 14.44 -0.14 4.97
C LYS A 123 13.81 -0.74 6.22
N ASN A 124 12.77 -1.55 6.04
CA ASN A 124 12.05 -2.16 7.15
C ASN A 124 12.93 -3.17 7.91
N ALA A 125 13.82 -3.90 7.22
CA ALA A 125 14.80 -4.77 7.88
C ALA A 125 15.73 -4.01 8.83
N LYS A 126 16.21 -2.81 8.45
CA LYS A 126 17.02 -1.95 9.33
C LYS A 126 16.27 -1.49 10.58
N LEU A 127 14.95 -1.49 10.55
CA LEU A 127 14.08 -1.12 11.66
C LEU A 127 13.59 -2.33 12.47
N ASN A 128 14.16 -3.52 12.22
CA ASN A 128 13.71 -4.80 12.78
C ASN A 128 12.19 -4.99 12.61
N ARG A 129 11.75 -4.83 11.36
CA ARG A 129 10.33 -4.81 10.99
C ARG A 129 10.10 -5.50 9.64
N ILE A 130 8.93 -6.12 9.50
CA ILE A 130 8.36 -6.59 8.24
C ILE A 130 7.03 -5.87 8.04
N GLU A 131 6.86 -5.27 6.87
CA GLU A 131 5.56 -4.83 6.39
C GLU A 131 5.13 -5.78 5.26
N LEU A 132 3.96 -6.41 5.39
CA LEU A 132 3.42 -7.34 4.40
C LEU A 132 2.15 -6.77 3.75
N LEU A 133 2.05 -6.90 2.44
CA LEU A 133 0.78 -6.78 1.71
C LEU A 133 0.28 -8.17 1.37
N PHE A 134 -0.95 -8.46 1.80
CA PHE A 134 -1.71 -9.62 1.36
C PHE A 134 -2.78 -9.18 0.37
N ILE A 135 -2.76 -9.76 -0.83
CA ILE A 135 -3.86 -9.67 -1.78
C ILE A 135 -4.72 -10.91 -1.57
N LEU A 136 -5.99 -10.70 -1.27
CA LEU A 136 -6.93 -11.75 -0.91
C LEU A 136 -8.01 -11.90 -1.97
N ARG A 137 -8.43 -13.15 -2.21
CA ARG A 137 -9.64 -13.48 -2.96
C ARG A 137 -10.84 -13.00 -2.17
N LYS A 138 -11.87 -12.53 -2.88
CA LYS A 138 -13.19 -12.38 -2.30
C LYS A 138 -13.65 -13.73 -1.76
N THR A 139 -14.05 -13.75 -0.50
CA THR A 139 -14.54 -14.95 0.18
C THR A 139 -15.68 -14.59 1.12
N GLU A 140 -16.62 -15.52 1.24
CA GLU A 140 -17.63 -15.49 2.30
C GLU A 140 -17.13 -16.16 3.59
N ASP A 141 -16.07 -16.96 3.48
CA ASP A 141 -15.44 -17.66 4.59
C ASP A 141 -14.61 -16.70 5.44
N LYS A 142 -15.26 -16.12 6.44
CA LYS A 142 -14.63 -15.23 7.42
C LYS A 142 -13.62 -15.93 8.31
N LYS A 143 -13.66 -17.27 8.40
CA LYS A 143 -12.76 -18.03 9.25
C LYS A 143 -11.32 -17.93 8.74
N GLN A 144 -11.12 -18.06 7.42
CA GLN A 144 -9.78 -17.98 6.84
C GLN A 144 -9.08 -16.64 7.08
N LEU A 145 -9.83 -15.52 7.08
CA LEU A 145 -9.25 -14.22 7.41
C LEU A 145 -8.83 -14.17 8.88
N SER A 146 -9.66 -14.68 9.79
CA SER A 146 -9.33 -14.76 11.22
C SER A 146 -8.14 -15.69 11.47
N ASP A 147 -8.08 -16.83 10.80
CA ASP A 147 -6.96 -17.77 10.87
C ASP A 147 -5.66 -17.10 10.39
N LEU A 148 -5.72 -16.33 9.31
CA LEU A 148 -4.59 -15.57 8.80
C LEU A 148 -4.11 -14.49 9.79
N GLU A 149 -5.03 -13.75 10.40
CA GLU A 149 -4.69 -12.77 11.45
C GLU A 149 -4.01 -13.44 12.65
N ASN A 150 -4.52 -14.59 13.07
CA ASN A 150 -3.95 -15.39 14.17
C ASN A 150 -2.55 -15.91 13.82
N ILE A 151 -2.31 -16.37 12.59
CA ILE A 151 -0.98 -16.76 12.12
C ILE A 151 -0.02 -15.57 12.22
N MET A 152 -0.43 -14.37 11.76
CA MET A 152 0.44 -13.19 11.82
C MET A 152 0.77 -12.80 13.26
N GLN A 153 -0.21 -12.87 14.16
CA GLN A 153 0.01 -12.61 15.58
C GLN A 153 0.96 -13.64 16.19
N SER A 154 0.82 -14.91 15.83
CA SER A 154 1.66 -16.00 16.33
C SER A 154 3.12 -15.83 15.86
N LEU A 155 3.32 -15.51 14.58
CA LEU A 155 4.64 -15.19 14.04
C LEU A 155 5.28 -14.00 14.78
N GLN A 156 4.52 -12.95 15.05
CA GLN A 156 5.04 -11.80 15.82
C GLN A 156 5.36 -12.15 17.28
N GLN A 157 4.74 -13.17 17.88
CA GLN A 157 5.06 -13.62 19.23
C GLN A 157 6.31 -14.51 19.28
N ILE A 158 6.52 -15.31 18.24
CA ILE A 158 7.67 -16.23 18.12
C ILE A 158 8.95 -15.44 17.80
N HIS A 159 8.83 -14.42 16.96
CA HIS A 159 9.98 -13.64 16.49
C HIS A 159 10.07 -12.30 17.20
N THR A 160 11.30 -11.82 17.44
CA THR A 160 11.55 -10.48 18.01
C THR A 160 11.36 -9.35 17.00
N ILE A 161 10.86 -9.67 15.80
CA ILE A 161 10.62 -8.72 14.72
C ILE A 161 9.17 -8.23 14.77
N ARG A 162 8.99 -6.95 14.47
CA ARG A 162 7.65 -6.38 14.32
C ARG A 162 7.05 -6.78 12.97
N ILE A 163 5.82 -7.27 12.93
CA ILE A 163 5.13 -7.67 11.69
C ILE A 163 3.84 -6.85 11.54
N ASP A 164 3.78 -5.98 10.54
CA ASP A 164 2.56 -5.26 10.20
C ASP A 164 2.02 -5.74 8.84
N SER A 165 0.80 -6.28 8.86
CA SER A 165 0.15 -6.82 7.66
C SER A 165 -0.98 -5.92 7.19
N LEU A 166 -1.00 -5.62 5.90
CA LEU A 166 -2.08 -4.96 5.17
C LEU A 166 -2.84 -6.02 4.36
N PHE A 167 -4.09 -6.27 4.71
CA PHE A 167 -4.98 -7.19 3.99
C PHE A 167 -5.89 -6.42 3.05
N LEU A 168 -5.78 -6.66 1.74
CA LEU A 168 -6.66 -6.07 0.73
C LEU A 168 -7.35 -7.18 -0.07
N SER A 169 -8.64 -7.04 -0.36
CA SER A 169 -9.23 -7.80 -1.46
C SER A 169 -8.59 -7.35 -2.77
N ASP A 170 -8.57 -8.25 -3.75
CA ASP A 170 -8.23 -7.94 -5.14
C ASP A 170 -8.99 -6.71 -5.68
N GLU A 171 -10.32 -6.67 -5.50
CA GLU A 171 -11.16 -5.53 -5.89
C GLU A 171 -10.63 -4.22 -5.28
N LYS A 172 -10.32 -4.22 -3.98
CA LYS A 172 -9.87 -3.01 -3.27
C LYS A 172 -8.43 -2.64 -3.62
N PHE A 173 -7.57 -3.61 -3.87
CA PHE A 173 -6.22 -3.38 -4.37
C PHE A 173 -6.26 -2.65 -5.71
N ILE A 174 -7.07 -3.13 -6.66
CA ILE A 174 -7.24 -2.48 -7.97
C ILE A 174 -7.90 -1.10 -7.84
N GLU A 175 -8.90 -0.94 -6.97
CA GLU A 175 -9.52 0.37 -6.70
C GLU A 175 -8.48 1.40 -6.22
N LEU A 176 -7.57 1.01 -5.32
CA LEU A 176 -6.51 1.89 -4.83
C LEU A 176 -5.50 2.24 -5.93
N LEU A 177 -5.17 1.31 -6.82
CA LEU A 177 -4.30 1.58 -7.97
C LEU A 177 -4.94 2.55 -8.99
N LYS A 178 -6.28 2.52 -9.12
CA LYS A 178 -7.06 3.43 -9.98
C LYS A 178 -7.24 4.82 -9.40
N SER A 179 -7.20 4.96 -8.08
CA SER A 179 -7.45 6.23 -7.41
C SER A 179 -6.47 7.30 -7.87
N GLU A 180 -6.90 8.56 -7.97
CA GLU A 180 -5.99 9.70 -8.17
C GLU A 180 -5.35 10.16 -6.85
N GLU A 181 -5.79 9.61 -5.72
CA GLU A 181 -5.28 9.96 -4.39
C GLU A 181 -3.98 9.22 -4.08
N ALA A 182 -3.11 9.89 -3.33
CA ALA A 182 -1.94 9.25 -2.72
C ALA A 182 -2.39 8.14 -1.75
N ASN A 183 -1.88 6.93 -1.96
CA ASN A 183 -2.22 5.76 -1.14
C ASN A 183 -1.12 4.69 -1.13
N THR A 184 -1.17 3.81 -0.13
CA THR A 184 -0.13 2.79 0.10
C THR A 184 0.00 1.77 -1.03
N ALA A 185 -1.08 1.42 -1.75
CA ALA A 185 -0.98 0.43 -2.83
C ALA A 185 -0.05 0.92 -3.96
N LYS A 186 -0.13 2.20 -4.32
CA LYS A 186 0.77 2.82 -5.30
C LYS A 186 2.21 2.93 -4.81
N GLU A 187 2.38 3.22 -3.52
CA GLU A 187 3.70 3.33 -2.88
C GLU A 187 4.41 1.97 -2.86
N ILE A 188 3.68 0.90 -2.54
CA ILE A 188 4.20 -0.47 -2.53
C ILE A 188 4.74 -0.86 -3.90
N LEU A 189 4.10 -0.45 -5.00
CA LEU A 189 4.56 -0.81 -6.35
C LEU A 189 6.01 -0.38 -6.63
N SER A 190 6.45 0.75 -6.05
CA SER A 190 7.79 1.31 -6.25
C SER A 190 8.91 0.50 -5.60
N ASN A 191 8.62 -0.17 -4.48
CA ASN A 191 9.63 -0.87 -3.69
C ASN A 191 9.03 -2.03 -2.89
N LYS A 192 8.97 -3.18 -3.56
CA LYS A 192 8.44 -4.43 -3.01
C LYS A 192 9.28 -5.62 -3.48
N ILE A 193 9.10 -6.74 -2.78
CA ILE A 193 9.43 -8.06 -3.29
C ILE A 193 8.18 -8.93 -3.15
N ILE A 194 7.77 -9.59 -4.22
CA ILE A 194 6.63 -10.52 -4.16
C ILE A 194 7.13 -11.88 -3.68
N LEU A 195 6.73 -12.26 -2.47
CA LEU A 195 7.24 -13.44 -1.78
C LEU A 195 6.52 -14.73 -2.19
N PHE A 196 5.22 -14.61 -2.47
CA PHE A 196 4.31 -15.72 -2.74
C PHE A 196 3.44 -15.44 -3.97
N HIS A 197 3.33 -16.42 -4.86
CA HIS A 197 2.55 -16.37 -6.09
C HIS A 197 2.78 -15.09 -6.92
N PRO A 198 4.03 -14.80 -7.33
CA PRO A 198 4.35 -13.59 -8.08
C PRO A 198 3.64 -13.49 -9.43
N GLN A 199 3.35 -14.63 -10.09
CA GLN A 199 2.56 -14.66 -11.31
C GLN A 199 1.17 -14.06 -11.08
N THR A 200 0.48 -14.48 -10.01
CA THR A 200 -0.85 -13.96 -9.67
C THR A 200 -0.82 -12.46 -9.44
N PHE A 201 0.19 -11.95 -8.71
CA PHE A 201 0.36 -10.51 -8.50
C PHE A 201 0.43 -9.74 -9.83
N TRP A 202 1.29 -10.20 -10.74
CA TRP A 202 1.49 -9.53 -12.02
C TRP A 202 0.29 -9.67 -12.96
N MET A 203 -0.47 -10.76 -12.87
CA MET A 203 -1.74 -10.92 -13.57
C MET A 203 -2.79 -9.89 -13.12
N GLU A 204 -2.91 -9.60 -11.83
CA GLU A 204 -3.84 -8.55 -11.35
C GLU A 204 -3.49 -7.17 -11.94
N ILE A 205 -2.19 -6.86 -12.02
CA ILE A 205 -1.70 -5.62 -12.63
C ILE A 205 -2.02 -5.58 -14.12
N ARG A 206 -1.76 -6.68 -14.83
CA ARG A 206 -2.09 -6.82 -16.26
C ARG A 206 -3.57 -6.61 -16.51
N GLU A 207 -4.44 -7.32 -15.79
CA GLU A 207 -5.89 -7.21 -15.95
C GLU A 207 -6.38 -5.79 -15.69
N ALA A 208 -5.81 -5.10 -14.71
CA ALA A 208 -6.15 -3.70 -14.45
C ALA A 208 -5.79 -2.82 -15.64
N ILE A 209 -4.60 -2.97 -16.22
CA ILE A 209 -4.12 -2.23 -17.39
C ILE A 209 -5.00 -2.53 -18.62
N GLU A 210 -5.32 -3.80 -18.88
CA GLU A 210 -6.21 -4.22 -19.98
C GLU A 210 -7.61 -3.62 -19.85
N LYS A 211 -8.10 -3.43 -18.62
CA LYS A 211 -9.37 -2.74 -18.32
C LYS A 211 -9.25 -1.20 -18.37
N GLY A 212 -8.16 -0.65 -18.89
CA GLY A 212 -7.93 0.77 -19.08
C GLY A 212 -7.42 1.52 -17.85
N THR A 213 -6.96 0.82 -16.81
CA THR A 213 -6.41 1.46 -15.62
C THR A 213 -5.05 2.09 -15.92
N ARG A 214 -4.94 3.40 -15.71
CA ARG A 214 -3.64 4.09 -15.71
C ARG A 214 -3.02 3.98 -14.32
N ILE A 215 -2.11 3.03 -14.15
CA ILE A 215 -1.38 2.86 -12.90
C ILE A 215 -0.37 4.00 -12.79
N LYS A 216 -0.48 4.79 -11.72
CA LYS A 216 0.52 5.80 -11.35
C LYS A 216 1.21 5.37 -10.08
N ILE A 217 2.52 5.30 -10.11
CA ILE A 217 3.34 5.04 -8.93
C ILE A 217 3.59 6.34 -8.18
N GLU A 218 3.56 6.27 -6.86
CA GLU A 218 3.87 7.39 -5.98
C GLU A 218 4.99 7.01 -5.00
N HIS A 219 5.76 8.00 -4.57
CA HIS A 219 6.69 7.82 -3.46
C HIS A 219 5.93 7.79 -2.13
N GLU A 220 6.52 7.14 -1.11
CA GLU A 220 5.94 7.05 0.22
C GLU A 220 5.50 8.42 0.76
N THR A 221 4.20 8.56 1.02
CA THR A 221 3.64 9.75 1.64
C THR A 221 3.88 9.64 3.14
N ASN A 222 4.63 10.59 3.73
CA ASN A 222 4.76 10.67 5.17
C ASN A 222 3.62 11.50 5.76
N PRO A 223 2.68 10.93 6.54
CA PRO A 223 1.55 11.67 7.10
C PRO A 223 1.95 12.85 7.99
N ASN A 224 3.14 12.80 8.63
CA ASN A 224 3.67 13.92 9.42
C ASN A 224 4.07 15.13 8.58
N LYS A 225 4.36 14.93 7.29
CA LYS A 225 4.85 15.96 6.38
C LYS A 225 3.76 16.52 5.45
N ILE A 226 2.52 16.05 5.58
CA ILE A 226 1.41 16.60 4.81
C ILE A 226 1.24 18.07 5.18
N SER A 227 1.23 18.94 4.17
CA SER A 227 1.20 20.38 4.38
C SER A 227 -0.12 20.83 5.00
N GLU A 228 -0.13 22.02 5.58
CA GLU A 228 -1.33 22.64 6.13
C GLU A 228 -2.37 22.95 5.03
N GLU A 229 -1.89 23.38 3.86
CA GLU A 229 -2.71 23.59 2.67
C GLU A 229 -3.39 22.30 2.21
N ASP A 230 -2.64 21.19 2.06
CA ASP A 230 -3.19 19.89 1.68
C ASP A 230 -4.17 19.37 2.75
N THR A 231 -3.85 19.57 4.03
CA THR A 231 -4.72 19.18 5.14
C THR A 231 -6.06 19.93 5.05
N ALA A 232 -6.05 21.26 4.93
CA ALA A 232 -7.25 22.08 4.84
C ALA A 232 -8.10 21.74 3.60
N TYR A 233 -7.46 21.57 2.44
CA TYR A 233 -8.11 21.16 1.19
C TYR A 233 -8.84 19.81 1.35
N ASN A 234 -8.18 18.81 1.92
CA ASN A 234 -8.77 17.48 2.05
C ASN A 234 -9.81 17.40 3.18
N LEU A 235 -9.63 18.10 4.30
CA LEU A 235 -10.67 18.25 5.33
C LEU A 235 -11.98 18.75 4.71
N ALA A 236 -11.90 19.82 3.91
CA ALA A 236 -13.07 20.38 3.22
C ALA A 236 -13.68 19.39 2.22
N ARG A 237 -12.84 18.71 1.41
CA ARG A 237 -13.25 17.68 0.46
C ARG A 237 -14.02 16.52 1.11
N PHE A 238 -13.66 16.17 2.34
CA PHE A 238 -14.33 15.11 3.12
C PHE A 238 -15.44 15.62 4.05
N GLY A 239 -15.84 16.88 3.92
CA GLY A 239 -17.03 17.43 4.58
C GLY A 239 -16.77 18.06 5.95
N TYR A 240 -15.53 18.43 6.27
CA TYR A 240 -15.16 19.20 7.45
C TYR A 240 -14.50 20.53 7.06
N LYS A 241 -15.24 21.64 7.16
CA LYS A 241 -14.75 22.98 6.82
C LYS A 241 -14.46 23.78 8.09
N GLU A 242 -13.19 24.08 8.32
CA GLU A 242 -12.78 24.97 9.41
C GLU A 242 -13.15 26.42 9.11
N ILE A 243 -13.86 27.07 10.04
CA ILE A 243 -14.22 28.50 9.96
C ILE A 243 -12.95 29.35 9.79
N GLY A 244 -12.99 30.29 8.84
CA GLY A 244 -11.90 31.24 8.56
C GLY A 244 -10.81 30.73 7.63
N THR A 245 -10.88 29.49 7.17
CA THR A 245 -9.82 28.89 6.34
C THR A 245 -10.05 29.19 4.87
N LYS A 246 -9.08 29.84 4.21
CA LYS A 246 -9.06 29.98 2.75
C LYS A 246 -8.67 28.63 2.15
N ILE A 247 -9.60 27.99 1.45
CA ILE A 247 -9.34 26.70 0.81
C ILE A 247 -8.71 26.96 -0.55
N THR A 248 -7.41 26.72 -0.67
CA THR A 248 -6.70 26.61 -1.95
C THR A 248 -6.68 25.15 -2.40
N HIS A 249 -6.42 24.93 -3.69
CA HIS A 249 -6.38 23.58 -4.26
C HIS A 249 -5.06 22.90 -3.86
N GLY A 250 -5.14 21.83 -3.06
CA GLY A 250 -3.98 21.03 -2.63
C GLY A 250 -3.91 19.66 -3.29
N LYS A 251 -2.87 18.88 -2.95
CA LYS A 251 -2.73 17.47 -3.37
C LYS A 251 -3.88 16.64 -2.80
N GLN A 252 -4.50 15.80 -3.61
CA GLN A 252 -5.50 14.84 -3.14
C GLN A 252 -4.83 13.69 -2.39
N ILE A 253 -5.20 13.49 -1.13
CA ILE A 253 -4.69 12.41 -0.28
C ILE A 253 -5.83 11.49 0.16
N GLY A 254 -5.54 10.20 0.30
CA GLY A 254 -6.50 9.23 0.82
C GLY A 254 -6.99 9.61 2.22
N ILE A 255 -8.26 9.31 2.50
CA ILE A 255 -8.90 9.58 3.79
C ILE A 255 -8.13 8.94 4.94
N GLU A 256 -7.51 7.78 4.72
CA GLU A 256 -6.72 7.06 5.72
C GLU A 256 -5.42 7.81 6.07
N TYR A 257 -4.76 8.41 5.07
CA TYR A 257 -3.57 9.25 5.28
C TYR A 257 -3.94 10.55 5.99
N LEU A 258 -5.07 11.16 5.62
CA LEU A 258 -5.57 12.34 6.31
C LEU A 258 -5.82 12.04 7.79
N ILE A 259 -6.61 11.00 8.12
CA ILE A 259 -6.88 10.61 9.51
C ILE A 259 -5.58 10.34 10.28
N THR A 260 -4.64 9.60 9.66
CA THR A 260 -3.32 9.31 10.25
C THR A 260 -2.53 10.60 10.52
N SER A 261 -2.54 11.55 9.60
CA SER A 261 -1.90 12.87 9.75
C SER A 261 -2.50 13.69 10.89
N LEU A 262 -3.84 13.72 10.98
CA LEU A 262 -4.54 14.47 12.04
C LEU A 262 -4.21 13.93 13.43
N LEU A 263 -4.15 12.60 13.59
CA LEU A 263 -3.76 11.95 14.84
C LEU A 263 -2.31 12.25 15.22
N LEU A 264 -1.39 12.25 14.26
CA LEU A 264 0.02 12.50 14.53
C LEU A 264 0.32 13.96 14.87
N LYS A 265 -0.35 14.91 14.22
CA LYS A 265 -0.15 16.35 14.48
C LYS A 265 -0.75 16.79 15.83
N GLY A 266 -1.67 16.01 16.41
CA GLY A 266 -2.05 16.13 17.83
C GLY A 266 -2.84 17.37 18.24
N THR A 267 -3.24 18.27 17.33
CA THR A 267 -4.04 19.45 17.70
C THR A 267 -5.48 19.03 18.01
N ALA A 268 -5.98 19.36 19.21
CA ALA A 268 -7.32 18.95 19.67
C ALA A 268 -8.43 19.21 18.64
N ARG A 269 -8.46 20.42 18.06
CA ARG A 269 -9.43 20.81 17.01
C ARG A 269 -9.46 19.85 15.81
N ARG A 270 -8.30 19.31 15.42
CA ARG A 270 -8.21 18.40 14.26
C ARG A 270 -8.54 16.97 14.60
N ILE A 271 -8.26 16.53 15.81
CA ILE A 271 -8.69 15.21 16.29
C ILE A 271 -10.22 15.15 16.28
N GLU A 272 -10.90 16.26 16.60
CA GLU A 272 -12.36 16.37 16.54
C GLU A 272 -12.95 16.28 15.13
N ALA A 273 -12.16 16.54 14.08
CA ALA A 273 -12.59 16.37 12.70
C ALA A 273 -12.74 14.88 12.32
N ILE A 274 -11.96 14.00 12.96
CA ILE A 274 -11.88 12.57 12.60
C ILE A 274 -13.25 11.87 12.72
N PRO A 275 -14.00 11.96 13.85
CA PRO A 275 -15.34 11.38 13.95
C PRO A 275 -16.28 11.79 12.81
N ILE A 276 -16.24 13.07 12.43
CA ILE A 276 -17.10 13.65 11.39
C ILE A 276 -16.72 13.08 10.02
N ILE A 277 -15.42 13.05 9.72
CA ILE A 277 -14.88 12.51 8.46
C ILE A 277 -15.24 11.03 8.32
N ILE A 278 -15.07 10.25 9.39
CA ILE A 278 -15.42 8.82 9.41
C ILE A 278 -16.91 8.62 9.13
N ALA A 279 -17.76 9.36 9.86
CA ALA A 279 -19.20 9.18 9.78
C ALA A 279 -19.86 9.68 8.49
N LYS A 280 -19.23 10.62 7.78
CA LYS A 280 -19.67 11.07 6.45
C LYS A 280 -19.18 10.19 5.32
N ASN A 281 -18.09 9.46 5.52
CA ASN A 281 -17.39 8.74 4.45
C ASN A 281 -17.26 7.24 4.72
N GLU A 282 -18.17 6.65 5.51
CA GLU A 282 -18.11 5.24 5.93
C GLU A 282 -17.83 4.27 4.77
N ASN A 283 -18.49 4.48 3.62
CA ASN A 283 -18.37 3.60 2.45
C ASN A 283 -17.08 3.81 1.63
N LYS A 284 -16.35 4.90 1.87
CA LYS A 284 -15.11 5.22 1.14
C LYS A 284 -13.86 4.76 1.89
N ILE A 285 -13.94 4.64 3.22
CA ILE A 285 -12.79 4.31 4.07
C ILE A 285 -12.41 2.83 3.93
N ASN A 286 -11.17 2.59 3.59
CA ASN A 286 -10.52 1.30 3.72
C ASN A 286 -10.00 1.12 5.14
N TYR A 287 -10.78 0.46 5.99
CA TYR A 287 -10.40 0.24 7.38
C TYR A 287 -9.15 -0.62 7.54
N ASN A 288 -8.89 -1.59 6.65
CA ASN A 288 -7.66 -2.38 6.72
C ASN A 288 -6.42 -1.52 6.48
N LEU A 289 -6.51 -0.60 5.51
CA LEU A 289 -5.45 0.38 5.26
C LEU A 289 -5.28 1.36 6.42
N LEU A 290 -6.37 1.90 6.95
CA LEU A 290 -6.35 2.79 8.11
C LEU A 290 -5.73 2.11 9.33
N LEU A 291 -6.08 0.84 9.60
CA LEU A 291 -5.48 0.06 10.67
C LEU A 291 -3.99 -0.19 10.43
N PHE A 292 -3.60 -0.58 9.22
CA PHE A 292 -2.19 -0.74 8.85
C PHE A 292 -1.38 0.52 9.10
N LEU A 293 -1.86 1.69 8.63
CA LEU A 293 -1.21 2.98 8.86
C LEU A 293 -1.14 3.31 10.36
N SER A 294 -2.24 3.10 11.10
CA SER A 294 -2.26 3.41 12.53
C SER A 294 -1.27 2.58 13.33
N LYS A 295 -1.08 1.29 12.97
CA LYS A 295 -0.01 0.47 13.51
C LYS A 295 1.32 1.04 13.08
N LYS A 296 1.58 1.21 11.77
CA LYS A 296 2.84 1.75 11.21
C LYS A 296 3.34 2.98 11.97
N TYR A 297 2.44 3.92 12.24
CA TYR A 297 2.76 5.19 12.91
C TYR A 297 2.52 5.19 14.44
N LYS A 298 2.24 4.03 15.05
CA LYS A 298 2.05 3.85 16.50
C LYS A 298 0.95 4.73 17.12
N ILE A 299 -0.13 4.95 16.39
CA ILE A 299 -1.32 5.73 16.79
C ILE A 299 -2.60 4.87 16.88
N PHE A 300 -2.41 3.55 16.97
CA PHE A 300 -3.51 2.58 16.94
C PHE A 300 -4.48 2.78 18.12
N SER A 301 -3.96 3.06 19.32
CA SER A 301 -4.77 3.20 20.53
C SER A 301 -5.72 4.41 20.45
N GLU A 302 -5.21 5.54 19.96
CA GLU A 302 -5.95 6.78 19.73
C GLU A 302 -7.04 6.57 18.69
N LEU A 303 -6.68 5.99 17.54
CA LEU A 303 -7.62 5.66 16.48
C LEU A 303 -8.73 4.73 16.99
N TYR A 304 -8.36 3.66 17.68
CA TYR A 304 -9.30 2.66 18.19
C TYR A 304 -10.33 3.29 19.14
N GLY A 305 -9.90 4.18 20.03
CA GLY A 305 -10.80 4.93 20.91
C GLY A 305 -11.81 5.79 20.12
N ILE A 306 -11.36 6.47 19.06
CA ILE A 306 -12.24 7.25 18.18
C ILE A 306 -13.23 6.34 17.45
N LEU A 307 -12.77 5.24 16.84
CA LEU A 307 -13.64 4.30 16.12
C LEU A 307 -14.72 3.72 17.02
N LYS A 308 -14.37 3.40 18.27
CA LYS A 308 -15.32 2.93 19.28
C LYS A 308 -16.35 3.99 19.63
N ALA A 309 -15.92 5.22 19.89
CA ALA A 309 -16.82 6.33 20.19
C ALA A 309 -17.78 6.63 19.01
N VAL A 310 -17.24 6.69 17.78
CA VAL A 310 -18.04 6.89 16.56
C VAL A 310 -19.09 5.79 16.42
N ASN A 311 -18.72 4.51 16.61
CA ASN A 311 -19.65 3.40 16.49
C ASN A 311 -20.71 3.36 17.62
N GLN A 312 -20.44 3.97 18.78
CA GLN A 312 -21.43 4.14 19.85
C GLN A 312 -22.48 5.20 19.49
N ILE A 313 -22.06 6.31 18.87
CA ILE A 313 -22.95 7.42 18.50
C ILE A 313 -23.70 7.12 17.19
N LYS A 314 -22.99 6.63 16.17
CA LYS A 314 -23.53 6.25 14.86
C LYS A 314 -23.07 4.83 14.55
N PRO A 315 -23.87 3.80 14.90
CA PRO A 315 -23.47 2.42 14.70
C PRO A 315 -23.28 2.08 13.21
N MET A 316 -22.10 1.57 12.88
CA MET A 316 -21.66 1.29 11.50
C MET A 316 -21.36 -0.21 11.36
N LYS A 317 -21.99 -0.90 10.39
CA LYS A 317 -21.83 -2.36 10.24
C LYS A 317 -20.37 -2.77 10.05
N THR A 318 -19.60 -1.95 9.34
CA THR A 318 -18.18 -2.20 9.06
C THR A 318 -17.34 -2.02 10.32
N LEU A 319 -17.56 -0.94 11.09
CA LEU A 319 -16.86 -0.71 12.36
C LEU A 319 -17.21 -1.77 13.41
N MET A 320 -18.47 -2.18 13.52
CA MET A 320 -18.85 -3.25 14.46
C MET A 320 -18.07 -4.54 14.22
N LYS A 321 -17.85 -4.92 12.95
CA LYS A 321 -17.06 -6.11 12.61
C LYS A 321 -15.60 -5.92 13.02
N LEU A 322 -15.02 -4.77 12.71
CA LEU A 322 -13.64 -4.41 13.06
C LEU A 322 -13.40 -4.44 14.57
N LEU A 323 -14.32 -3.85 15.35
CA LEU A 323 -14.22 -3.70 16.80
C LEU A 323 -14.50 -5.00 17.58
N LYS A 324 -15.13 -5.99 16.95
CA LYS A 324 -15.37 -7.33 17.54
C LYS A 324 -14.20 -8.29 17.35
N GLY A 325 -13.25 -7.98 16.46
CA GLY A 325 -12.08 -8.83 16.19
C GLY A 325 -11.04 -8.80 17.31
N ASP A 326 -10.08 -9.74 17.25
CA ASP A 326 -9.00 -9.89 18.23
C ASP A 326 -8.06 -8.69 18.34
N ILE A 327 -8.12 -7.78 17.37
CA ILE A 327 -7.45 -6.47 17.36
C ILE A 327 -7.81 -5.62 18.60
N ALA A 328 -8.98 -5.87 19.22
CA ALA A 328 -9.44 -5.20 20.43
C ALA A 328 -8.76 -5.66 21.74
N LYS A 329 -8.08 -6.82 21.75
CA LYS A 329 -7.53 -7.41 22.99
C LYS A 329 -6.24 -6.67 23.41
N GLY A 330 -6.24 -6.10 24.61
CA GLY A 330 -5.05 -5.55 25.27
C GLY A 330 -4.80 -4.05 25.10
N GLN A 331 -5.75 -3.28 24.55
CA GLN A 331 -5.52 -1.87 24.20
C GLN A 331 -6.04 -0.90 25.27
N LYS A 332 -5.26 0.16 25.53
CA LYS A 332 -5.69 1.26 26.41
C LYS A 332 -6.87 1.98 25.76
N ASN A 333 -8.01 1.92 26.43
CA ASN A 333 -9.24 2.56 25.96
C ASN A 333 -9.18 4.06 26.27
N ILE A 334 -8.82 4.87 25.27
CA ILE A 334 -8.89 6.34 25.39
C ILE A 334 -10.38 6.72 25.42
N LYS A 335 -10.81 7.33 26.52
CA LYS A 335 -12.20 7.78 26.69
C LYS A 335 -12.41 9.10 25.97
N TYR A 336 -13.45 9.17 25.16
CA TYR A 336 -13.91 10.40 24.51
C TYR A 336 -15.23 10.86 25.14
N ASN A 337 -15.46 12.17 25.18
CA ASN A 337 -16.74 12.75 25.59
C ASN A 337 -17.76 12.55 24.45
N LEU A 338 -18.66 11.57 24.63
CA LEU A 338 -19.64 11.19 23.60
C LEU A 338 -20.62 12.32 23.32
N ASP A 339 -21.10 13.03 24.35
CA ASP A 339 -22.07 14.11 24.21
C ASP A 339 -21.51 15.28 23.38
N GLU A 340 -20.25 15.64 23.62
CA GLU A 340 -19.57 16.70 22.88
C GLU A 340 -19.31 16.27 21.42
N MET A 341 -18.88 15.02 21.23
CA MET A 341 -18.66 14.45 19.90
C MET A 341 -19.96 14.41 19.10
N GLU A 342 -21.07 13.97 19.69
CA GLU A 342 -22.38 13.93 19.06
C GLU A 342 -22.85 15.34 18.67
N LYS A 343 -22.73 16.32 19.58
CA LYS A 343 -23.07 17.73 19.28
C LYS A 343 -22.29 18.24 18.07
N LYS A 344 -20.98 18.00 18.01
CA LYS A 344 -20.15 18.39 16.85
C LYS A 344 -20.57 17.65 15.59
N MET A 345 -20.82 16.35 15.66
CA MET A 345 -21.31 15.58 14.51
C MET A 345 -22.64 16.13 13.98
N ARG A 346 -23.58 16.52 14.84
CA ARG A 346 -24.82 17.22 14.46
C ARG A 346 -24.56 18.56 13.77
N LEU A 347 -23.65 19.39 14.31
CA LEU A 347 -23.27 20.67 13.69
C LEU A 347 -22.73 20.54 12.27
N TYR A 348 -22.14 19.38 11.94
CA TYR A 348 -21.64 19.09 10.60
C TYR A 348 -22.61 18.23 9.77
N ASN A 349 -23.88 18.12 10.13
CA ASN A 349 -24.91 17.36 9.39
C ASN A 349 -24.52 15.89 9.17
N VAL A 350 -23.98 15.23 10.20
CA VAL A 350 -23.69 13.79 10.17
C VAL A 350 -24.96 12.94 10.39
N PHE A 351 -25.92 13.52 11.10
CA PHE A 351 -27.26 12.97 11.34
C PHE A 351 -28.25 13.81 10.55
N GLU A 352 -29.24 13.16 9.93
CA GLU A 352 -30.41 13.81 9.33
C GLU A 352 -31.39 14.24 10.42
#